data_AF-A0AAJ5ZJU4-F1
#
_entry.id   AF-A0AAJ5ZJU4-F1
#
_cell.length_a   1.000
_cell.length_b   1.000
_cell.length_c   1.000
_cell.angle_alpha   90.00
_cell.angle_beta   90.00
_cell.angle_gamma   90.00
#
_symmetry.space_group_name_H-M   'P 1'
#
loop_
_entity.id
_entity.type
_entity.pdbx_description
1 polymer ?
#
loop_
_entity_poly.entity_id
_entity_poly.type
_entity_poly.pdbx_seq_one_letter_code
_entity_poly.pdbx_strand_id
1 'polypeptide(L)' 'MALKSENQLQETIVQRLVREIGITEAQALELISFLGLNWGSLVREAKALSSKSPS' A
#
# COMPACT_ATOMS: atom_id res chain seq x y z
N MET A 1 13.06 -19.05 -7.99
CA MET A 1 13.69 -17.72 -7.83
C MET A 1 12.70 -16.54 -7.89
N ALA A 2 11.42 -16.72 -8.26
CA ALA A 2 10.45 -15.61 -8.43
C ALA A 2 9.93 -14.95 -7.13
N LEU A 3 9.86 -15.69 -6.01
CA LEU A 3 9.27 -15.20 -4.75
C LEU A 3 10.02 -14.02 -4.11
N LYS A 4 11.35 -13.91 -4.33
CA LYS A 4 12.13 -12.81 -3.76
C LYS A 4 11.80 -11.46 -4.41
N SER A 5 11.51 -11.46 -5.70
CA SER A 5 11.27 -10.25 -6.47
C SER A 5 9.92 -9.61 -6.14
N GLU A 6 8.89 -10.43 -5.95
CA GLU A 6 7.55 -9.95 -5.60
C GLU A 6 7.50 -9.42 -4.16
N ASN A 7 8.17 -10.09 -3.21
CA ASN A 7 8.23 -9.65 -1.83
C ASN A 7 9.00 -8.32 -1.67
N GLN A 8 10.07 -8.12 -2.44
CA GLN A 8 10.81 -6.85 -2.49
C GLN A 8 9.98 -5.72 -3.13
N LEU A 9 9.21 -6.04 -4.19
CA LEU A 9 8.30 -5.09 -4.82
C LEU A 9 7.17 -4.69 -3.86
N GLN A 10 6.60 -5.64 -3.14
CA GLN A 10 5.60 -5.40 -2.11
C GLN A 10 6.14 -4.49 -1.01
N GLU A 11 7.33 -4.77 -0.47
CA GLU A 11 7.95 -3.93 0.56
C GLU A 11 8.17 -2.49 0.07
N THR A 12 8.63 -2.33 -1.17
CA THR A 12 8.82 -1.02 -1.81
C THR A 12 7.50 -0.26 -1.92
N ILE A 13 6.41 -0.95 -2.30
CA ILE A 13 5.08 -0.36 -2.43
C ILE A 13 4.50 0.02 -1.05
N VAL A 14 4.66 -0.84 -0.04
CA VAL A 14 4.23 -0.55 1.35
C VAL A 14 4.91 0.72 1.85
N GLN A 15 6.24 0.80 1.76
CA GLN A 15 6.99 1.98 2.21
C GLN A 15 6.57 3.24 1.46
N ARG A 16 6.29 3.11 0.15
CA ARG A 16 5.82 4.23 -0.66
C ARG A 16 4.43 4.71 -0.24
N LEU A 17 3.48 3.81 0.01
CA LEU A 17 2.13 4.17 0.47
C LEU A 17 2.17 4.89 1.82
N VAL A 18 2.97 4.38 2.76
CA VAL A 18 3.14 5.00 4.08
C VAL A 18 3.75 6.40 3.94
N ARG A 19 4.83 6.55 3.17
CA ARG A 19 5.54 7.83 3.02
C ARG A 19 4.77 8.87 2.21
N GLU A 20 4.14 8.48 1.11
CA GLU A 20 3.49 9.42 0.18
C GLU A 20 2.04 9.72 0.54
N ILE A 21 1.32 8.76 1.13
CA ILE A 21 -0.13 8.90 1.39
C ILE A 21 -0.44 9.03 2.89
N GLY A 22 0.47 8.59 3.75
CA GLY A 22 0.32 8.72 5.21
C GLY A 22 -0.59 7.67 5.85
N ILE A 23 -0.82 6.53 5.19
CA ILE A 23 -1.53 5.39 5.79
C ILE A 23 -0.56 4.52 6.61
N THR A 24 -1.08 3.68 7.51
CA THR A 24 -0.24 2.76 8.28
C THR A 24 0.27 1.60 7.43
N GLU A 25 1.37 0.95 7.85
CA GLU A 25 1.88 -0.25 7.18
C GLU A 25 0.84 -1.38 7.13
N ALA A 26 0.06 -1.54 8.20
CA ALA A 26 -1.02 -2.53 8.25
C ALA A 26 -2.10 -2.25 7.18
N GLN A 27 -2.52 -0.99 7.04
CA GLN A 27 -3.46 -0.58 5.98
C GLN A 27 -2.87 -0.81 4.59
N ALA A 28 -1.59 -0.51 4.38
CA ALA A 28 -0.93 -0.73 3.09
C ALA A 28 -0.85 -2.22 2.73
N LEU A 29 -0.53 -3.10 3.69
CA LEU A 29 -0.51 -4.55 3.52
C LEU A 29 -1.89 -5.12 3.22
N GLU A 30 -2.93 -4.64 3.90
CA GLU A 30 -4.32 -5.02 3.60
C GLU A 30 -4.68 -4.63 2.16
N LEU A 31 -4.43 -3.38 1.76
CA LEU A 31 -4.71 -2.92 0.40
C LEU A 31 -4.01 -3.77 -0.66
N ILE A 32 -2.73 -4.11 -0.46
CA ILE A 32 -1.99 -4.98 -1.36
C ILE A 32 -2.60 -6.39 -1.40
N SER A 33 -3.02 -6.92 -0.25
CA SER A 33 -3.66 -8.24 -0.18
C SER A 33 -5.00 -8.28 -0.92
N PHE A 34 -5.76 -7.17 -0.94
CA PHE A 34 -7.05 -7.08 -1.62
C PHE A 34 -6.96 -6.69 -3.09
N LEU A 35 -6.00 -5.84 -3.48
CA LEU A 35 -5.94 -5.20 -4.81
C LEU A 35 -4.74 -5.65 -5.65
N GLY A 36 -3.80 -6.37 -5.04
CA GLY A 36 -2.49 -6.64 -5.62
C GLY A 36 -1.61 -5.40 -5.67
N LEU A 37 -0.60 -5.43 -6.54
CA LEU A 37 0.48 -4.42 -6.60
C LEU A 37 0.20 -3.27 -7.59
N ASN A 38 -1.05 -3.08 -8.00
CA ASN A 38 -1.41 -2.00 -8.93
C ASN A 38 -1.40 -0.63 -8.23
N TRP A 39 -0.39 0.18 -8.52
CA TRP A 39 -0.19 1.48 -7.87
C TRP A 39 -1.40 2.43 -7.96
N GLY A 40 -2.04 2.55 -9.12
CA GLY A 40 -3.18 3.48 -9.29
C GLY A 40 -4.37 3.12 -8.40
N SER A 41 -4.66 1.82 -8.29
CA SER A 41 -5.72 1.30 -7.42
C SER A 41 -5.38 1.51 -5.94
N LEU A 42 -4.13 1.19 -5.56
CA LEU A 42 -3.64 1.36 -4.20
C LEU A 42 -3.70 2.83 -3.74
N VAL A 43 -3.26 3.78 -4.58
CA VAL A 43 -3.30 5.21 -4.27
C VAL A 43 -4.72 5.71 -4.05
N ARG A 44 -5.67 5.26 -4.88
CA ARG A 44 -7.08 5.67 -4.77
C ARG A 44 -7.67 5.27 -3.43
N GLU A 45 -7.52 4.00 -3.05
CA GLU A 45 -8.05 3.48 -1.80
C GLU A 45 -7.27 4.01 -0.58
N ALA A 46 -5.94 4.11 -0.66
CA ALA A 46 -5.11 4.67 0.40
C ALA A 46 -5.49 6.13 0.72
N LYS A 47 -5.79 6.95 -0.29
CA LYS A 47 -6.28 8.33 -0.08
C LYS A 47 -7.65 8.35 0.60
N ALA A 48 -8.55 7.43 0.25
CA ALA A 48 -9.85 7.32 0.89
C ALA A 48 -9.74 6.89 2.38
N LEU A 49 -8.75 6.05 2.72
CA LEU A 49 -8.43 5.70 4.10
C LEU A 49 -7.81 6.88 4.87
N SER A 50 -6.83 7.56 4.27
CA SER A 50 -6.13 8.70 4.87
C SER A 50 -7.10 9.87 5.18
N SER A 51 -8.07 10.12 4.29
CA SER A 51 -9.11 11.13 4.52
C SER A 51 -10.15 10.75 5.59
N LYS A 52 -10.17 9.49 6.03
CA LYS A 52 -11.11 8.95 7.02
C LYS A 52 -10.47 8.77 8.40
N SER A 53 -9.16 8.96 8.51
CA SER A 53 -8.48 9.02 9.80
C SER A 53 -9.03 10.22 10.58
N PRO A 54 -9.62 10.01 11.78
CA PRO A 54 -10.10 11.09 12.59
C PRO A 54 -8.88 11.93 13.02
N SER A 55 -8.78 13.12 12.46
CA SER A 55 -8.04 14.23 13.04
C SER A 55 -8.99 15.40 13.23
#